data_AF-A0A0U4YAL7-F1
#
_entry.id   AF-A0A0U4YAL7-F1
#
_cell.length_a   1.000
_cell.length_b   1.000
_cell.length_c   1.000
_cell.angle_alpha   90.00
_cell.angle_beta   90.00
_cell.angle_gamma   90.00
#
_symmetry.space_group_name_H-M   'P 1'
#
loop_
_entity.id
_entity.type
_entity.pdbx_description
1 polymer ?
#
loop_
_entity_poly.entity_id
_entity_poly.type
_entity_poly.pdbx_seq_one_letter_code
_entity_poly.pdbx_strand_id
1 'polypeptide(L)'
;MTAKKAGLNKLVEERNKKILALRAKGMTLKAIAEATSSGLSTVKSVVRKTEEPRRLSPPCSMSEGVERILPLVRKGMTKTAVAQHVGVSINTLANWYGVAKRIAQSENPALFQEPLAPEEKPSLRAGLGREPLPAGHPIAMDAIWRGLEKYREPLAL
;
A
#
# COMPACT_ATOMS: atom_id res chain seq x y z
N MET A 1 -33.08 -18.39 28.98
CA MET A 1 -32.65 -17.31 28.05
C MET A 1 -32.05 -17.81 26.72
N THR A 2 -32.17 -19.10 26.38
CA THR A 2 -31.49 -19.69 25.20
C THR A 2 -32.30 -19.62 23.90
N ALA A 3 -33.63 -19.69 23.97
CA ALA A 3 -34.50 -19.73 22.78
C ALA A 3 -34.43 -18.47 21.90
N LYS A 4 -34.35 -17.28 22.50
CA LYS A 4 -34.29 -16.00 21.75
C LYS A 4 -32.99 -15.85 20.93
N LYS A 5 -31.87 -16.36 21.45
CA LYS A 5 -30.56 -16.32 20.77
C LYS A 5 -30.52 -17.23 19.54
N ALA A 6 -31.18 -18.39 19.61
CA ALA A 6 -31.28 -19.32 18.47
C ALA A 6 -32.06 -18.73 17.28
N GLY A 7 -33.16 -18.02 17.55
CA GLY A 7 -33.95 -17.37 16.50
C GLY A 7 -33.18 -16.27 15.76
N LEU A 8 -32.42 -15.44 16.49
CA LEU A 8 -31.62 -14.37 15.90
C LEU A 8 -30.52 -14.93 14.98
N ASN A 9 -29.85 -16.01 15.39
CA ASN A 9 -28.80 -16.64 14.58
C ASN A 9 -29.35 -17.17 13.24
N LYS A 10 -30.53 -17.79 13.25
CA LYS A 10 -31.18 -18.28 12.03
C LYS A 10 -31.46 -17.15 11.04
N LEU A 11 -32.01 -16.03 11.51
CA LEU A 11 -32.26 -14.86 10.66
C LEU A 11 -30.97 -14.28 10.05
N VAL A 12 -29.89 -14.25 10.83
CA VAL A 12 -28.58 -13.80 10.33
C VAL A 12 -28.04 -14.75 9.25
N GLU A 13 -28.19 -16.05 9.43
CA GLU A 13 -27.76 -17.05 8.46
C GLU A 13 -28.56 -16.96 7.14
N GLU A 14 -29.88 -16.81 7.23
CA GLU A 14 -30.75 -16.64 6.05
C GLU A 14 -30.39 -15.37 5.26
N ARG A 15 -30.16 -14.26 5.96
CA ARG A 15 -29.71 -13.01 5.34
C ARG A 15 -28.36 -13.20 4.64
N ASN A 16 -27.42 -13.88 5.28
CA ASN A 16 -26.10 -14.13 4.67
C ASN A 16 -26.21 -15.03 3.44
N LYS A 17 -27.05 -16.07 3.47
CA LYS A 17 -27.32 -16.92 2.29
C LYS A 17 -27.88 -16.10 1.12
N LYS A 18 -28.81 -15.17 1.37
CA LYS A 18 -29.35 -14.27 0.32
C LYS A 18 -28.26 -13.37 -0.27
N ILE A 19 -27.39 -12.79 0.56
CA ILE A 19 -26.26 -11.96 0.09
C ILE A 19 -25.37 -12.74 -0.89
N LEU A 20 -25.04 -13.99 -0.56
CA LEU A 20 -24.18 -14.83 -1.40
C LEU A 20 -24.86 -15.26 -2.69
N ALA A 21 -26.15 -15.60 -2.64
CA ALA A 21 -26.92 -15.94 -3.82
C ALA A 21 -26.99 -14.76 -4.82
N LEU A 22 -27.18 -13.53 -4.33
CA LEU A 22 -27.19 -12.34 -5.19
C LEU A 22 -25.79 -12.03 -5.74
N ARG A 23 -24.74 -12.30 -4.96
CA ARG A 23 -23.35 -12.15 -5.41
C ARG A 23 -23.01 -13.14 -6.54
N ALA A 24 -23.45 -14.39 -6.42
CA ALA A 24 -23.27 -15.40 -7.47
C ALA A 24 -23.99 -15.02 -8.79
N LYS A 25 -25.05 -14.21 -8.72
CA LYS A 25 -25.74 -13.62 -9.88
C LYS A 25 -25.01 -12.41 -10.50
N GLY A 26 -23.85 -12.02 -9.98
CA GLY A 26 -23.05 -10.90 -10.50
C GLY A 26 -23.53 -9.51 -10.07
N MET A 27 -24.42 -9.40 -9.08
CA MET A 27 -24.87 -8.09 -8.62
C MET A 27 -23.74 -7.28 -7.93
N THR A 28 -23.83 -5.96 -8.05
CA THR A 28 -22.91 -5.05 -7.36
C THR A 28 -23.19 -5.01 -5.87
N LEU A 29 -22.16 -4.75 -5.05
CA LEU A 29 -22.31 -4.75 -3.59
C LEU A 29 -23.32 -3.71 -3.07
N LYS A 30 -23.49 -2.58 -3.79
CA LYS A 30 -24.48 -1.55 -3.46
C LYS A 30 -25.90 -2.05 -3.70
N ALA A 31 -26.16 -2.65 -4.87
CA ALA A 31 -27.47 -3.24 -5.18
C ALA A 31 -27.84 -4.38 -4.20
N ILE A 32 -26.86 -5.18 -3.77
CA ILE A 32 -27.08 -6.23 -2.77
C ILE A 32 -27.47 -5.64 -1.41
N ALA A 33 -26.81 -4.55 -0.98
CA ALA A 33 -27.14 -3.86 0.27
C ALA A 33 -28.58 -3.31 0.26
N GLU A 34 -28.99 -2.68 -0.84
CA GLU A 34 -30.36 -2.19 -1.04
C GLU A 34 -31.37 -3.34 -1.04
N ALA A 35 -31.12 -4.41 -1.80
CA ALA A 35 -32.02 -5.56 -1.92
C ALA A 35 -32.17 -6.38 -0.63
N THR A 36 -31.22 -6.30 0.30
CA THR A 36 -31.23 -7.05 1.56
C THR A 36 -31.45 -6.17 2.79
N SER A 37 -31.76 -4.88 2.60
CA SER A 37 -31.89 -3.88 3.66
C SER A 37 -30.74 -3.93 4.68
N SER A 38 -29.53 -4.20 4.18
CA SER A 38 -28.33 -4.43 4.99
C SER A 38 -27.27 -3.38 4.68
N GLY A 39 -26.54 -2.93 5.69
CA GLY A 39 -25.46 -1.96 5.49
C GLY A 39 -24.37 -2.50 4.55
N LEU A 40 -23.82 -1.62 3.70
CA LEU A 40 -22.74 -1.96 2.75
C LEU A 40 -21.55 -2.65 3.43
N SER A 41 -21.18 -2.21 4.63
CA SER A 41 -20.09 -2.79 5.44
C SER A 41 -20.37 -4.24 5.82
N THR A 42 -21.63 -4.58 6.15
CA THR A 42 -22.04 -5.95 6.47
C THR A 42 -21.97 -6.84 5.24
N VAL A 43 -22.47 -6.36 4.09
CA VAL A 43 -22.38 -7.09 2.81
C VAL A 43 -20.92 -7.36 2.45
N LYS A 44 -20.06 -6.32 2.50
CA LYS A 44 -18.60 -6.47 2.29
C LYS A 44 -17.98 -7.51 3.21
N SER A 45 -18.35 -7.50 4.50
CA SER A 45 -17.82 -8.44 5.49
C SER A 45 -18.23 -9.89 5.20
N VAL A 46 -19.52 -10.13 4.90
CA VAL A 46 -20.06 -11.46 4.58
C VAL A 46 -19.40 -12.02 3.32
N VAL A 47 -19.36 -11.23 2.25
CA VAL A 47 -18.74 -11.61 0.97
C VAL A 47 -17.24 -11.89 1.16
N ARG A 48 -16.52 -11.00 1.84
CA ARG A 48 -15.09 -11.18 2.15
C ARG A 48 -14.80 -12.44 2.98
N LYS A 49 -15.72 -12.85 3.86
CA LYS A 49 -15.57 -14.05 4.69
C LYS A 49 -15.76 -15.35 3.89
N THR A 50 -16.44 -15.30 2.75
CA THR A 50 -16.81 -16.47 1.94
C THR A 50 -16.06 -16.59 0.62
N GLU A 51 -15.62 -15.49 0.00
CA GLU A 51 -14.80 -15.48 -1.24
C GLU A 51 -13.35 -15.94 -0.98
N GLU A 52 -13.18 -17.01 -0.19
CA GLU A 52 -11.97 -17.43 0.51
C GLU A 52 -11.47 -16.37 1.52
N PRO A 53 -10.99 -16.79 2.71
CA PRO A 53 -10.13 -15.90 3.45
C PRO A 53 -9.04 -15.50 2.47
N ARG A 54 -8.81 -14.19 2.26
CA ARG A 54 -7.49 -13.76 1.75
C ARG A 54 -6.53 -14.62 2.53
N ARG A 55 -5.83 -15.54 1.85
CA ARG A 55 -4.81 -16.34 2.48
C ARG A 55 -3.86 -15.28 2.98
N LEU A 56 -4.06 -14.84 4.23
CA LEU A 56 -3.02 -14.30 5.07
C LEU A 56 -2.14 -15.53 5.15
N SER A 57 -1.31 -15.70 4.12
CA SER A 57 -0.30 -16.72 4.10
C SER A 57 0.31 -16.64 5.49
N PRO A 58 0.39 -17.76 6.24
CA PRO A 58 0.95 -17.74 7.58
C PRO A 58 2.19 -16.86 7.56
N PRO A 59 2.39 -15.98 8.56
CA PRO A 59 3.44 -14.99 8.52
C PRO A 59 4.74 -15.72 8.20
N CYS A 60 5.15 -15.64 6.94
CA CYS A 60 6.34 -16.31 6.48
C CYS A 60 7.45 -15.61 7.24
N SER A 61 8.26 -16.38 7.97
CA SER A 61 9.38 -15.79 8.69
C SER A 61 10.23 -14.97 7.70
N MET A 62 10.90 -13.93 8.20
CA MET A 62 11.74 -13.07 7.35
C MET A 62 12.75 -13.92 6.55
N SER A 63 13.34 -14.94 7.17
CA SER A 63 14.28 -15.88 6.54
C SER A 63 13.63 -16.71 5.43
N GLU A 64 12.48 -17.33 5.69
CA GLU A 64 11.76 -18.12 4.66
C GLU A 64 11.36 -17.24 3.46
N GLY A 65 10.90 -16.01 3.73
CA GLY A 65 10.58 -15.04 2.70
C GLY A 65 11.79 -14.71 1.83
N VAL A 66 12.94 -14.47 2.46
CA VAL A 66 14.22 -14.18 1.76
C VAL A 66 14.68 -15.38 0.93
N GLU A 67 14.70 -16.59 1.50
CA GLU A 67 15.08 -17.82 0.80
C GLU A 67 14.22 -18.06 -0.44
N ARG A 68 12.91 -17.82 -0.33
CA ARG A 68 11.97 -18.01 -1.43
C ARG A 68 12.17 -17.05 -2.58
N ILE A 69 12.54 -15.79 -2.30
CA ILE A 69 12.72 -14.76 -3.34
C ILE A 69 14.14 -14.70 -3.90
N LEU A 70 15.14 -15.19 -3.15
CA LEU A 70 16.55 -15.15 -3.54
C LEU A 70 16.81 -15.65 -4.98
N PRO A 71 16.27 -16.81 -5.44
CA PRO A 71 16.50 -17.25 -6.82
C PRO A 71 15.87 -16.32 -7.87
N LEU A 72 14.77 -15.63 -7.54
CA LEU A 72 14.13 -14.66 -8.44
C LEU A 72 14.95 -13.37 -8.54
N VAL A 73 15.54 -12.95 -7.42
CA VAL A 73 16.45 -11.80 -7.38
C VAL A 73 17.74 -12.07 -8.14
N ARG A 74 18.32 -13.29 -8.03
CA ARG A 74 19.48 -13.70 -8.82
C ARG A 74 19.21 -13.70 -10.34
N LYS A 75 17.96 -13.93 -10.75
CA LYS A 75 17.51 -13.80 -12.15
C LYS A 75 17.32 -12.35 -12.61
N GLY A 76 17.53 -11.36 -11.75
CA GLY A 76 17.35 -9.95 -12.08
C GLY A 76 15.87 -9.51 -12.21
N MET A 77 14.92 -10.27 -11.65
CA MET A 77 13.51 -9.87 -11.71
C MET A 77 13.24 -8.57 -10.94
N THR A 78 12.37 -7.73 -11.47
CA THR A 78 11.95 -6.49 -10.80
C THR A 78 11.09 -6.79 -9.57
N LYS A 79 11.09 -5.86 -8.58
CA LYS A 79 10.29 -5.99 -7.35
C LYS A 79 8.81 -6.28 -7.62
N THR A 80 8.23 -5.64 -8.63
CA THR A 80 6.82 -5.83 -9.01
C THR A 80 6.55 -7.22 -9.56
N ALA A 81 7.43 -7.75 -10.41
CA ALA A 81 7.33 -9.11 -10.94
C ALA A 81 7.49 -10.16 -9.83
N VAL A 82 8.45 -9.97 -8.92
CA VAL A 82 8.64 -10.87 -7.77
C VAL A 82 7.41 -10.87 -6.84
N ALA A 83 6.81 -9.70 -6.59
CA ALA A 83 5.63 -9.58 -5.74
C ALA A 83 4.43 -10.34 -6.32
N GLN A 84 4.21 -10.22 -7.64
CA GLN A 84 3.16 -10.95 -8.35
C GLN A 84 3.41 -12.46 -8.34
N HIS A 85 4.65 -12.89 -8.56
CA HIS A 85 5.01 -14.30 -8.59
C HIS A 85 4.84 -15.00 -7.22
N VAL A 86 5.14 -14.29 -6.13
CA VAL A 86 5.07 -14.85 -4.77
C VAL A 86 3.68 -14.65 -4.15
N GLY A 87 2.87 -13.74 -4.70
CA GLY A 87 1.52 -13.43 -4.19
C GLY A 87 1.53 -12.58 -2.92
N VAL A 88 2.53 -11.70 -2.75
CA VAL A 88 2.66 -10.80 -1.60
C VAL A 88 2.59 -9.33 -2.02
N SER A 89 2.20 -8.48 -1.08
CA SER A 89 2.19 -7.03 -1.32
C SER A 89 3.62 -6.49 -1.53
N ILE A 90 3.75 -5.43 -2.34
CA ILE A 90 5.05 -4.79 -2.61
C ILE A 90 5.71 -4.30 -1.32
N ASN A 91 4.93 -3.77 -0.36
CA ASN A 91 5.47 -3.31 0.92
C ASN A 91 6.04 -4.46 1.76
N THR A 92 5.35 -5.60 1.81
CA THR A 92 5.86 -6.79 2.50
C THR A 92 7.15 -7.29 1.84
N LEU A 93 7.16 -7.32 0.51
CA LEU A 93 8.32 -7.75 -0.27
C LEU A 93 9.53 -6.82 -0.10
N ALA A 94 9.32 -5.52 0.08
CA ALA A 94 10.41 -4.53 0.13
C ALA A 94 11.47 -4.88 1.18
N ASN A 95 11.04 -5.34 2.36
CA ASN A 95 11.93 -5.76 3.44
C ASN A 95 12.75 -7.00 3.05
N TRP A 96 12.10 -8.03 2.48
CA TRP A 96 12.75 -9.26 2.03
C TRP A 96 13.74 -8.98 0.90
N TYR A 97 13.30 -8.20 -0.08
CA TYR A 97 14.05 -7.91 -1.30
C TYR A 97 15.35 -7.17 -1.00
N GLY A 98 15.35 -6.24 -0.04
CA GLY A 98 16.57 -5.53 0.37
C GLY A 98 17.63 -6.44 0.99
N VAL A 99 17.22 -7.48 1.72
CA VAL A 99 18.14 -8.48 2.27
C VAL A 99 18.60 -9.44 1.17
N ALA A 100 17.68 -9.97 0.37
CA ALA A 100 17.99 -10.87 -0.74
C ALA A 100 18.92 -10.22 -1.79
N LYS A 101 18.72 -8.93 -2.12
CA LYS A 101 19.61 -8.18 -3.05
C LYS A 101 21.03 -8.10 -2.50
N ARG A 102 21.20 -7.82 -1.20
CA ARG A 102 22.53 -7.76 -0.56
C ARG A 102 23.25 -9.12 -0.59
N ILE A 103 22.53 -10.21 -0.30
CA ILE A 103 23.08 -11.58 -0.38
C ILE A 103 23.50 -11.89 -1.82
N ALA A 104 22.63 -11.66 -2.79
CA ALA A 104 22.94 -11.91 -4.20
C ALA A 104 24.11 -11.06 -4.72
N GLN A 105 24.24 -9.80 -4.27
CA GLN A 105 25.37 -8.92 -4.59
C GLN A 105 26.68 -9.41 -3.98
N SER A 106 26.67 -9.92 -2.74
CA SER A 106 27.87 -10.47 -2.11
C SER A 106 28.38 -11.74 -2.78
N GLU A 107 27.48 -12.55 -3.34
CA GLU A 107 27.83 -13.79 -4.05
C GLU A 107 28.34 -13.54 -5.46
N ASN A 108 27.75 -12.58 -6.18
CA ASN A 108 28.13 -12.29 -7.54
C ASN A 108 27.98 -10.78 -7.85
N PRO A 109 29.02 -9.98 -7.57
CA PRO A 109 28.97 -8.53 -7.79
C PRO A 109 28.87 -8.15 -9.27
N ALA A 110 29.29 -9.04 -10.19
CA ALA A 110 29.26 -8.79 -11.63
C ALA A 110 27.84 -8.75 -12.20
N LEU A 111 26.90 -9.52 -11.62
CA LEU A 111 25.49 -9.56 -12.05
C LEU A 111 24.72 -8.27 -11.72
N PHE A 112 25.25 -7.45 -10.81
CA PHE A 112 24.61 -6.22 -10.33
C PHE A 112 25.44 -4.98 -10.62
N GLN A 113 26.29 -5.02 -11.64
CA GLN A 113 26.74 -3.79 -12.27
C GLN A 113 25.48 -3.13 -12.84
N GLU A 114 24.87 -2.25 -12.03
CA GLU A 114 23.80 -1.39 -12.50
C GLU A 114 24.34 -0.73 -13.76
N PRO A 115 23.61 -0.80 -14.90
CA PRO A 115 24.02 -0.09 -16.10
C PRO A 115 24.32 1.34 -15.64
N LEU A 116 25.57 1.78 -15.87
CA LEU A 116 26.10 3.08 -15.44
C LEU A 116 24.95 4.07 -15.45
N ALA A 117 24.54 4.48 -14.24
CA ALA A 117 23.28 5.18 -14.03
C ALA A 117 23.11 6.22 -15.14
N PRO A 118 21.97 6.22 -15.88
CA PRO A 118 21.77 7.15 -16.97
C PRO A 118 22.07 8.53 -16.41
N GLU A 119 23.09 9.20 -16.97
CA GLU A 119 23.68 10.41 -16.40
C GLU A 119 22.60 11.24 -15.75
N GLU A 120 22.63 11.32 -14.41
CA GLU A 120 21.60 12.02 -13.66
C GLU A 120 21.61 13.45 -14.19
N LYS A 121 20.60 13.77 -15.03
CA LYS A 121 20.44 15.13 -15.53
C LYS A 121 20.38 16.00 -14.28
N PRO A 122 21.35 16.90 -14.07
CA PRO A 122 21.44 17.66 -12.85
C PRO A 122 20.08 18.29 -12.62
N SER A 123 19.44 17.95 -11.49
CA SER A 123 18.15 18.53 -11.16
C SER A 123 18.26 20.05 -11.29
N LEU A 124 17.21 20.76 -11.69
CA LEU A 124 17.24 22.23 -11.76
C LEU A 124 17.71 22.88 -10.44
N ARG A 125 17.61 22.17 -9.31
CA ARG A 125 18.15 22.55 -8.02
C ARG A 125 19.67 22.39 -7.87
N ALA A 126 20.31 21.47 -8.59
CA ALA A 126 21.76 21.29 -8.57
C ALA A 126 22.49 22.49 -9.21
N GLY A 127 21.83 23.24 -10.10
CA GLY A 127 22.37 24.48 -10.68
C GLY A 127 22.13 25.73 -9.82
N LEU A 128 21.24 25.66 -8.83
CA LEU A 128 21.13 26.70 -7.82
C LEU A 128 22.24 26.43 -6.81
N GLY A 129 23.34 27.17 -6.92
CA GLY A 129 24.51 27.02 -6.06
C GLY A 129 24.12 26.90 -4.59
N ARG A 130 24.88 26.11 -3.83
CA ARG A 130 24.69 25.96 -2.36
C ARG A 130 24.97 27.25 -1.59
N GLU A 131 25.32 28.33 -2.28
CA GLU A 131 25.55 29.61 -1.62
C GLU A 131 24.23 30.13 -1.05
N PRO A 132 24.21 30.49 0.24
CA PRO A 132 23.04 31.10 0.84
C PRO A 132 22.69 32.39 0.08
N LEU A 133 21.38 32.63 -0.10
CA LEU A 133 20.92 33.88 -0.70
C LEU A 133 21.47 35.07 0.10
N PRO A 134 21.96 36.13 -0.56
CA PRO A 134 22.47 37.30 0.14
C PRO A 134 21.38 37.96 1.00
N ALA A 135 21.77 38.61 2.07
CA ALA A 135 20.84 39.36 2.90
C ALA A 135 20.08 40.40 2.05
N GLY A 136 18.75 40.44 2.17
CA GLY A 136 17.90 41.31 1.35
C GLY A 136 17.41 40.70 0.04
N HIS A 137 17.76 39.46 -0.29
CA HIS A 137 17.29 38.82 -1.53
C HIS A 137 15.75 38.77 -1.58
N PRO A 138 15.11 39.22 -2.67
CA PRO A 138 13.66 39.39 -2.74
C PRO A 138 12.90 38.07 -2.48
N ILE A 139 13.41 36.94 -2.96
CA ILE A 139 12.83 35.61 -2.69
C ILE A 139 12.83 35.27 -1.20
N ALA A 140 13.92 35.57 -0.49
CA ALA A 140 14.02 35.32 0.95
C ALA A 140 13.07 36.24 1.72
N MET A 141 13.01 37.52 1.33
CA MET A 141 12.10 38.49 1.93
C MET A 141 10.62 38.13 1.72
N ASP A 142 10.22 37.72 0.51
CA ASP A 142 8.84 37.30 0.21
C ASP A 142 8.45 36.05 1.03
N ALA A 143 9.36 35.07 1.13
CA ALA A 143 9.13 33.89 1.96
C ALA A 143 8.95 34.22 3.44
N ILE A 144 9.77 35.15 3.98
CA ILE A 144 9.64 35.65 5.36
C ILE A 144 8.29 36.36 5.54
N TRP A 145 7.92 37.24 4.61
CA TRP A 145 6.66 38.00 4.68
C TRP A 145 5.44 37.10 4.65
N ARG A 146 5.38 36.10 3.76
CA ARG A 146 4.31 35.10 3.73
C ARG A 146 4.22 34.28 5.02
N GLY A 147 5.37 33.95 5.61
CA GLY A 147 5.41 33.26 6.91
C GLY A 147 4.84 34.10 8.06
N LEU A 148 4.94 35.43 7.95
CA LEU A 148 4.44 36.40 8.93
C LEU A 148 2.98 36.83 8.68
N GLU A 149 2.38 36.52 7.52
CA GLU A 149 0.98 36.87 7.22
C GLU A 149 0.01 36.35 8.27
N LYS A 150 0.26 35.16 8.84
CA LYS A 150 -0.57 34.57 9.90
C LYS A 150 -0.54 35.34 11.23
N TYR A 151 0.41 36.25 11.42
CA TYR A 151 0.54 37.10 12.60
C TYR A 151 0.14 38.56 12.34
N ARG A 152 -0.24 38.90 11.10
CA ARG A 152 -0.92 40.16 10.82
C ARG A 152 -2.35 40.03 11.31
N GLU A 153 -2.57 40.28 12.60
CA GLU A 153 -3.93 40.50 13.07
C GLU A 153 -4.54 41.66 12.27
N PRO A 154 -5.82 41.57 11.85
CA PRO A 154 -6.50 42.75 11.37
C PRO A 154 -6.53 43.73 12.54
N LEU A 155 -5.83 44.85 12.42
CA LEU A 155 -6.08 46.02 13.24
C LEU A 155 -7.55 46.35 13.04
N ALA A 156 -8.38 45.89 13.98
CA ALA A 156 -9.79 46.27 14.07
C ALA A 156 -9.79 47.74 14.47
N LEU A 157 -9.76 48.60 13.45
CA LEU A 157 -10.02 50.04 13.52
C LEU A 157 -11.52 50.29 13.66
#